data_AF-A0A938RV92-F1
#
_entry.id   AF-A0A938RV92-F1
#
_cell.length_a   1.000
_cell.length_b   1.000
_cell.length_c   1.000
_cell.angle_alpha   90.00
_cell.angle_beta   90.00
_cell.angle_gamma   90.00
#
_symmetry.space_group_name_H-M   'P 1'
#
loop_
_entity.id
_entity.type
_entity.pdbx_description
1 polymer ?
#
loop_
_entity_poly.entity_id
_entity_poly.type
_entity_poly.pdbx_seq_one_letter_code
_entity_poly.pdbx_strand_id
1 'polypeptide(L)'
;MSRTIAIATAALLFVFAPHAQAQTAKWDQAAVTAAAADLESAVSGLRDAVRKSNAWNMTTDRSKLHEITQDLRQIEWLAASLHGDLEKGEGLEATTPVYEQILQRREYAKSDAMFVDINDFLKPKLAATRAALLKLSAYYAKQPSP
;
A
#
# COMPACT_ATOMS: atom_id res chain seq x y z
N MET A 1 5.08 -7.09 -45.37
CA MET A 1 5.42 -6.25 -44.20
C MET A 1 4.45 -6.59 -43.09
N SER A 2 4.78 -7.60 -42.28
CA SER A 2 3.89 -8.10 -41.23
C SER A 2 4.20 -7.36 -39.93
N ARG A 3 3.21 -6.61 -39.43
CA ARG A 3 3.25 -5.97 -38.12
C ARG A 3 2.96 -7.04 -37.06
N THR A 4 4.01 -7.50 -36.39
CA THR A 4 3.89 -8.25 -35.14
C THR A 4 3.40 -7.30 -34.06
N ILE A 5 2.09 -7.35 -33.77
CA ILE A 5 1.53 -6.72 -32.58
C ILE A 5 1.93 -7.60 -31.40
N ALA A 6 2.94 -7.18 -30.65
CA ALA A 6 3.31 -7.79 -29.37
C ALA A 6 2.29 -7.36 -28.31
N ILE A 7 1.22 -8.12 -28.14
CA ILE A 7 0.35 -8.04 -26.96
C ILE A 7 0.97 -8.97 -25.92
N ALA A 8 1.79 -8.40 -25.04
CA ALA A 8 2.31 -9.03 -23.83
C ALA A 8 2.36 -7.89 -22.79
N THR A 9 1.73 -7.92 -21.61
CA THR A 9 1.45 -9.05 -20.72
C THR A 9 0.34 -8.62 -19.76
N ALA A 10 -0.90 -9.03 -19.98
CA ALA A 10 -1.97 -8.96 -18.97
C ALA A 10 -1.85 -10.17 -18.04
N ALA A 11 -0.82 -10.21 -17.20
CA ALA A 11 -0.62 -11.30 -16.23
C ALA A 11 0.03 -10.79 -14.93
N LEU A 12 -0.41 -9.64 -14.43
CA LEU A 12 -0.08 -9.18 -13.06
C LEU A 12 -1.33 -8.88 -12.22
N LEU A 13 -2.48 -9.37 -12.66
CA LEU A 13 -3.67 -9.51 -11.83
C LEU A 13 -3.61 -10.88 -11.15
N PHE A 14 -2.63 -11.09 -10.27
CA PHE A 14 -2.83 -12.10 -9.24
C PHE A 14 -3.89 -11.56 -8.29
N VAL A 15 -5.11 -12.00 -8.61
CA VAL A 15 -6.29 -12.05 -7.78
C VAL A 15 -5.88 -12.56 -6.41
N PHE A 16 -5.68 -11.64 -5.46
CA PHE A 16 -5.86 -12.00 -4.06
C PHE A 16 -7.37 -12.14 -3.86
N ALA A 17 -7.88 -13.32 -4.23
CA ALA A 17 -9.13 -13.81 -3.66
C ALA A 17 -9.00 -13.73 -2.15
N PRO A 18 -10.05 -13.36 -1.41
CA PRO A 18 -10.04 -13.27 0.05
C PRO A 18 -9.88 -14.69 0.62
N HIS A 19 -8.68 -15.23 0.54
CA HIS A 19 -8.28 -16.31 1.41
C HIS A 19 -8.32 -15.68 2.80
N ALA A 20 -9.09 -16.29 3.69
CA ALA A 20 -8.94 -16.08 5.12
C ALA A 20 -7.45 -16.31 5.43
N GLN A 21 -6.67 -15.23 5.41
CA GLN A 21 -5.26 -15.29 5.71
C GLN A 21 -5.21 -15.54 7.20
N ALA A 22 -4.88 -16.77 7.59
CA ALA A 22 -4.53 -17.07 8.97
C ALA A 22 -3.36 -16.17 9.35
N GLN A 23 -3.36 -15.64 10.57
CA GLN A 23 -2.21 -14.91 11.11
C GLN A 23 -0.96 -15.79 10.95
N THR A 24 -0.04 -15.36 10.08
CA THR A 24 1.14 -16.17 9.73
C THR A 24 2.31 -15.87 10.64
N ALA A 25 2.30 -14.73 11.35
CA ALA A 25 3.26 -14.35 12.36
C ALA A 25 2.60 -14.21 13.73
N LYS A 26 3.20 -14.78 14.77
CA LYS A 26 2.79 -14.50 16.16
C LYS A 26 3.01 -13.01 16.46
N TRP A 27 2.14 -12.42 17.28
CA TRP A 27 2.32 -11.05 17.74
C TRP A 27 3.66 -10.89 18.48
N ASP A 28 4.50 -10.02 17.94
CA ASP A 28 5.78 -9.60 18.50
C ASP A 28 5.82 -8.07 18.39
N GLN A 29 5.83 -7.39 19.53
CA GLN A 29 5.72 -5.92 19.58
C GLN A 29 6.84 -5.25 18.79
N ALA A 30 8.09 -5.68 18.97
CA ALA A 30 9.22 -5.06 18.30
C ALA A 30 9.15 -5.28 16.78
N ALA A 31 8.77 -6.49 16.37
CA ALA A 31 8.69 -6.82 14.95
C ALA A 31 7.53 -6.09 14.25
N VAL A 32 6.36 -5.99 14.87
CA VAL A 32 5.21 -5.28 14.29
C VAL A 32 5.44 -3.76 14.27
N THR A 33 6.07 -3.19 15.30
CA THR A 33 6.48 -1.77 15.30
C THR A 33 7.44 -1.49 14.16
N ALA A 34 8.46 -2.33 13.97
CA ALA A 34 9.39 -2.19 12.85
C ALA A 34 8.68 -2.34 11.49
N ALA A 35 7.71 -3.24 11.36
CA ALA A 35 6.91 -3.38 10.14
C ALA A 35 6.03 -2.15 9.85
N ALA A 36 5.49 -1.51 10.89
CA ALA A 36 4.73 -0.26 10.74
C ALA A 36 5.63 0.91 10.33
N ALA A 37 6.84 1.02 10.90
CA ALA A 37 7.85 1.99 10.49
C ALA A 37 8.29 1.81 9.03
N ASP A 38 8.52 0.55 8.61
CA ASP A 38 8.79 0.20 7.21
C ASP A 38 7.66 0.68 6.28
N LEU A 39 6.40 0.49 6.68
CA LEU A 39 5.24 0.93 5.91
C LEU A 39 5.15 2.45 5.82
N GLU A 40 5.28 3.16 6.95
CA GLU A 40 5.29 4.62 7.01
C GLU A 40 6.34 5.20 6.06
N SER A 41 7.59 4.72 6.16
CA SER A 41 8.70 5.16 5.30
C SER A 41 8.43 4.87 3.82
N ALA A 42 7.95 3.66 3.50
CA ALA A 42 7.67 3.27 2.13
C ALA A 42 6.53 4.07 1.50
N VAL A 43 5.47 4.39 2.25
CA VAL A 43 4.34 5.21 1.76
C VAL A 43 4.79 6.66 1.57
N SER A 44 5.57 7.21 2.51
CA SER A 44 6.12 8.57 2.39
C SER A 44 6.99 8.69 1.13
N GLY A 45 7.88 7.71 0.91
CA GLY A 45 8.72 7.64 -0.29
C GLY A 45 7.94 7.48 -1.59
N LEU A 46 6.82 6.74 -1.58
CA LEU A 46 5.92 6.62 -2.72
C LEU A 46 5.18 7.92 -3.00
N ARG A 47 4.63 8.59 -1.98
CA ARG A 47 3.96 9.89 -2.12
C ARG A 47 4.89 10.92 -2.74
N ASP A 48 6.12 11.00 -2.24
CA ASP A 48 7.13 11.91 -2.77
C ASP A 48 7.48 11.60 -4.21
N ALA A 49 7.59 10.32 -4.58
CA ALA A 49 7.84 9.92 -5.95
C ALA A 49 6.67 10.27 -6.87
N VAL A 50 5.42 10.06 -6.45
CA VAL A 50 4.23 10.44 -7.22
C VAL A 50 4.19 11.95 -7.47
N ARG A 51 4.52 12.77 -6.46
CA ARG A 51 4.59 14.23 -6.57
C ARG A 51 5.71 14.71 -7.50
N LYS A 52 6.83 13.99 -7.55
CA LYS A 52 8.02 14.33 -8.37
C LYS A 52 7.96 13.74 -9.77
N SER A 53 7.07 12.78 -10.02
CA SER A 53 6.95 12.12 -11.31
C SER A 53 6.51 13.12 -12.38
N ASN A 54 7.23 13.14 -13.50
CA ASN A 54 6.86 13.84 -14.72
C ASN A 54 5.90 13.02 -15.61
N ALA A 55 5.45 11.85 -15.15
CA ALA A 55 4.53 10.98 -15.90
C ALA A 55 3.12 11.56 -16.08
N TRP A 56 2.81 12.68 -15.42
CA TRP A 56 1.50 13.31 -15.47
C TRP A 56 1.48 14.38 -16.56
N ASN A 57 0.68 14.16 -17.61
CA ASN A 57 0.41 15.20 -18.59
C ASN A 57 -0.39 16.32 -17.88
N MET A 58 0.26 17.48 -17.70
CA MET A 58 -0.16 18.50 -16.72
C MET A 58 -1.51 19.16 -16.96
N THR A 59 -2.21 18.89 -18.07
CA THR A 59 -3.45 19.58 -18.46
C THR A 59 -4.73 18.77 -18.27
N THR A 60 -4.67 17.43 -18.25
CA THR A 60 -5.88 16.58 -18.15
C THR A 60 -5.92 15.77 -16.85
N ASP A 61 -4.77 15.49 -16.22
CA ASP A 61 -4.68 14.52 -15.11
C ASP A 61 -4.45 15.14 -13.72
N ARG A 62 -4.58 16.47 -13.57
CA ARG A 62 -4.29 17.16 -12.29
C ARG A 62 -5.22 16.76 -11.16
N SER A 63 -6.51 16.55 -11.43
CA SER A 63 -7.48 16.11 -10.42
C SER A 63 -7.12 14.73 -9.89
N LYS A 64 -6.81 13.78 -10.79
CA LYS A 64 -6.40 12.42 -10.42
C LYS A 64 -5.08 12.36 -9.68
N LEU A 65 -4.07 13.13 -10.11
CA LEU A 65 -2.84 13.28 -9.36
C LEU A 65 -3.10 13.81 -7.94
N HIS A 66 -3.98 14.81 -7.81
CA HIS A 66 -4.34 15.34 -6.51
C HIS A 66 -5.02 14.27 -5.63
N GLU A 67 -6.03 13.56 -6.15
CA GLU A 67 -6.74 12.49 -5.46
C GLU A 67 -5.78 11.41 -4.95
N ILE A 68 -4.90 10.88 -5.80
CA ILE A 68 -3.92 9.86 -5.42
C ILE A 68 -2.94 10.39 -4.37
N THR A 69 -2.50 11.64 -4.50
CA THR A 69 -1.62 12.26 -3.51
C THR A 69 -2.34 12.43 -2.17
N GLN A 70 -3.64 12.74 -2.17
CA GLN A 70 -4.45 12.81 -0.95
C GLN A 70 -4.62 11.43 -0.30
N ASP A 71 -4.88 10.39 -1.09
CA ASP A 71 -4.99 9.03 -0.57
C ASP A 71 -3.67 8.55 0.03
N LEU A 72 -2.55 8.78 -0.66
CA LEU A 72 -1.22 8.44 -0.14
C LEU A 72 -0.90 9.23 1.14
N ARG A 73 -1.31 10.50 1.23
CA ARG A 73 -1.18 11.31 2.46
C ARG A 73 -2.00 10.73 3.61
N GLN A 74 -3.22 10.25 3.34
CA GLN A 74 -4.06 9.63 4.36
C GLN A 74 -3.47 8.30 4.83
N ILE A 75 -2.99 7.46 3.90
CA ILE A 75 -2.32 6.19 4.23
C ILE A 75 -1.06 6.46 5.06
N GLU A 76 -0.25 7.45 4.70
CA GLU A 76 0.95 7.83 5.46
C GLU A 76 0.61 8.28 6.88
N TRP A 77 -0.41 9.14 7.04
CA TRP A 77 -0.85 9.57 8.36
C TRP A 77 -1.34 8.41 9.22
N LEU A 78 -2.11 7.48 8.64
CA LEU A 78 -2.56 6.28 9.34
C LEU A 78 -1.40 5.35 9.70
N ALA A 79 -0.41 5.19 8.81
CA ALA A 79 0.78 4.39 9.07
C ALA A 79 1.63 4.99 10.20
N ALA A 80 1.80 6.32 10.22
CA ALA A 80 2.48 7.03 11.30
C ALA A 80 1.73 6.92 12.63
N SER A 81 0.39 7.03 12.62
CA SER A 81 -0.43 6.82 13.82
C SER A 81 -0.27 5.39 14.34
N LEU A 82 -0.37 4.39 13.45
CA LEU A 82 -0.20 2.99 13.80
C LEU A 82 1.18 2.72 14.40
N HIS A 83 2.22 3.21 13.75
CA HIS A 83 3.59 3.09 14.24
C HIS A 83 3.73 3.72 15.63
N GLY A 84 3.25 4.95 15.83
CA GLY A 84 3.31 5.63 17.13
C GLY A 84 2.50 4.93 18.23
N ASP A 85 1.38 4.29 17.91
CA ASP A 85 0.61 3.51 18.89
C ASP A 85 1.35 2.20 19.25
N LEU A 86 1.97 1.54 18.26
CA LEU A 86 2.80 0.36 18.49
C LEU A 86 4.08 0.70 19.30
N GLU A 87 4.69 1.86 19.11
CA GLU A 87 5.81 2.34 19.94
C GLU A 87 5.40 2.54 21.40
N LYS A 88 4.16 2.93 21.68
CA LYS A 88 3.61 3.04 23.04
C LYS A 88 3.29 1.68 23.67
N GLY A 89 3.38 0.58 22.90
CA GLY A 89 3.05 -0.76 23.36
C GLY A 89 1.59 -1.16 23.17
N GLU A 90 0.82 -0.42 22.36
CA GLU A 90 -0.55 -0.82 22.03
C GLU A 90 -0.56 -2.18 21.31
N GLY A 91 -1.49 -3.04 21.70
CA GLY A 91 -1.57 -4.41 21.22
C GLY A 91 -2.37 -4.58 19.93
N LEU A 92 -2.51 -5.84 19.50
CA LEU A 92 -3.24 -6.23 18.28
C LEU A 92 -4.64 -5.62 18.21
N GLU A 93 -5.45 -5.78 19.26
CA GLU A 93 -6.83 -5.34 19.28
C GLU A 93 -6.95 -3.81 19.17
N ALA A 94 -6.15 -3.08 19.95
CA ALA A 94 -6.16 -1.61 19.96
C ALA A 94 -5.74 -0.99 18.60
N THR A 95 -4.83 -1.66 17.90
CA THR A 95 -4.26 -1.15 16.63
C THR A 95 -4.96 -1.67 15.38
N THR A 96 -5.77 -2.73 15.49
CA THR A 96 -6.53 -3.31 14.37
C THR A 96 -7.39 -2.29 13.63
N PRO A 97 -8.15 -1.38 14.30
CA PRO A 97 -8.98 -0.39 13.59
C PRO A 97 -8.17 0.55 12.69
N VAL A 98 -6.95 0.92 13.09
CA VAL A 98 -6.07 1.78 12.28
C VAL A 98 -5.54 0.99 11.08
N TYR A 99 -5.14 -0.26 11.29
CA TYR A 99 -4.71 -1.15 10.21
C TYR A 99 -5.83 -1.42 9.18
N GLU A 100 -7.07 -1.67 9.62
CA GLU A 100 -8.20 -1.86 8.71
C GLU A 100 -8.49 -0.59 7.89
N GLN A 101 -8.34 0.61 8.46
CA GLN A 101 -8.44 1.87 7.74
C GLN A 101 -7.35 2.01 6.67
N ILE A 102 -6.12 1.57 6.93
CA ILE A 102 -5.04 1.55 5.93
C ILE A 102 -5.45 0.67 4.73
N LEU A 103 -6.00 -0.52 4.98
CA LEU A 103 -6.46 -1.42 3.91
C LEU A 103 -7.61 -0.83 3.10
N GLN A 104 -8.57 -0.18 3.76
CA GLN A 104 -9.68 0.49 3.11
C GLN A 104 -9.19 1.62 2.19
N ARG A 105 -8.28 2.48 2.69
CA ARG A 105 -7.70 3.57 1.90
C ARG A 105 -6.87 3.07 0.73
N ARG A 106 -6.13 1.97 0.91
CA ARG A 106 -5.42 1.30 -0.20
C ARG A 106 -6.38 0.88 -1.31
N GLU A 107 -7.55 0.32 -0.99
CA GLU A 107 -8.48 -0.13 -2.02
C GLU A 107 -9.07 1.06 -2.80
N TYR A 108 -9.32 2.19 -2.15
CA TYR A 108 -9.68 3.43 -2.85
C TYR A 108 -8.56 3.91 -3.76
N ALA A 109 -7.33 4.00 -3.25
CA ALA A 109 -6.18 4.42 -4.03
C ALA A 109 -5.92 3.51 -5.25
N LYS A 110 -6.24 2.21 -5.13
CA LYS A 110 -6.12 1.25 -6.24
C LYS A 110 -7.12 1.54 -7.36
N SER A 111 -8.34 1.94 -7.03
CA SER A 111 -9.35 2.34 -8.02
C SER A 111 -8.87 3.56 -8.83
N ASP A 112 -8.31 4.57 -8.15
CA ASP A 112 -7.78 5.75 -8.82
C ASP A 112 -6.47 5.49 -9.57
N ALA A 113 -5.64 4.58 -9.06
CA ALA A 113 -4.39 4.17 -9.70
C ALA A 113 -4.58 3.42 -11.03
N MET A 114 -5.78 2.90 -11.33
CA MET A 114 -6.07 2.26 -12.63
C MET A 114 -5.89 3.21 -13.82
N PHE A 115 -5.93 4.52 -13.57
CA PHE A 115 -5.82 5.57 -14.58
C PHE A 115 -4.42 6.17 -14.69
N VAL A 116 -3.43 5.56 -14.04
CA VAL A 116 -2.08 6.10 -13.90
C VAL A 116 -1.07 5.25 -14.64
N ASP A 117 -0.25 5.89 -15.46
CA ASP A 117 0.90 5.21 -16.05
C ASP A 117 2.01 5.03 -15.00
N ILE A 118 2.29 3.77 -14.68
CA ILE A 118 3.31 3.41 -13.70
C ILE A 118 4.65 3.24 -14.43
N ASN A 119 5.42 4.31 -14.47
CA ASN A 119 6.76 4.32 -15.06
C ASN A 119 7.82 3.61 -14.17
N ASP A 120 9.01 3.40 -14.72
CA ASP A 120 10.12 2.72 -14.03
C ASP A 120 10.60 3.44 -12.76
N PHE A 121 10.29 4.73 -12.60
CA PHE A 121 10.58 5.49 -11.40
C PHE A 121 9.61 5.14 -10.24
N LEU A 122 8.32 4.95 -10.55
CA LEU A 122 7.29 4.62 -9.55
C LEU A 122 7.24 3.13 -9.20
N LYS A 123 7.55 2.23 -10.14
CA LYS A 123 7.55 0.77 -9.94
C LYS A 123 8.28 0.31 -8.66
N PRO A 124 9.55 0.68 -8.40
CA PRO A 124 10.26 0.21 -7.21
C PRO A 124 9.65 0.76 -5.91
N LYS A 125 9.07 1.96 -5.93
CA LYS A 125 8.41 2.55 -4.75
C LYS A 125 7.11 1.82 -4.43
N LEU A 126 6.30 1.55 -5.44
CA LEU A 126 5.09 0.73 -5.28
C LEU A 126 5.42 -0.69 -4.79
N ALA A 127 6.47 -1.31 -5.31
CA ALA A 127 6.92 -2.61 -4.85
C ALA A 127 7.35 -2.59 -3.37
N ALA A 128 8.10 -1.56 -2.95
CA ALA A 128 8.50 -1.38 -1.56
C ALA A 128 7.28 -1.19 -0.63
N THR A 129 6.32 -0.33 -0.99
CA THR A 129 5.09 -0.14 -0.21
C THR A 129 4.28 -1.42 -0.11
N ARG A 130 4.16 -2.18 -1.20
CA ARG A 130 3.47 -3.50 -1.19
C ARG A 130 4.18 -4.50 -0.29
N ALA A 131 5.50 -4.57 -0.35
CA ALA A 131 6.29 -5.48 0.49
C ALA A 131 6.16 -5.11 1.97
N ALA A 132 6.22 -3.82 2.32
CA ALA A 132 6.04 -3.35 3.69
C ALA A 132 4.64 -3.68 4.22
N LEU A 133 3.59 -3.44 3.43
CA LEU A 133 2.24 -3.80 3.82
C LEU A 133 2.06 -5.31 3.99
N LEU A 134 2.68 -6.12 3.12
CA LEU A 134 2.63 -7.58 3.23
C LEU A 134 3.29 -8.06 4.53
N LYS A 135 4.46 -7.50 4.89
CA LYS A 135 5.10 -7.79 6.19
C LYS A 135 4.17 -7.46 7.35
N LEU A 136 3.58 -6.26 7.34
CA LEU A 136 2.65 -5.83 8.39
C LEU A 136 1.41 -6.73 8.47
N SER A 137 0.85 -7.13 7.31
CA SER A 137 -0.35 -7.97 7.26
C SER A 137 -0.17 -9.34 7.91
N ALA A 138 1.06 -9.87 7.96
CA ALA A 138 1.35 -11.15 8.60
C ALA A 138 0.95 -11.18 10.09
N TYR A 139 0.96 -10.01 10.74
CA TYR A 139 0.62 -9.82 12.15
C TYR A 139 -0.88 -9.55 12.40
N TYR A 140 -1.63 -9.10 11.39
CA TYR A 140 -3.04 -8.68 11.52
C TYR A 140 -4.05 -9.59 10.80
N ALA A 141 -3.59 -10.65 10.12
CA ALA A 141 -4.47 -11.50 9.34
C ALA A 141 -5.48 -12.25 10.26
N LYS A 142 -6.78 -12.13 9.98
CA LYS A 142 -7.85 -12.69 10.82
C LYS A 142 -7.75 -14.22 10.87
N GLN A 143 -7.62 -14.78 12.08
CA GLN A 143 -7.76 -16.22 12.28
C GLN A 143 -9.16 -16.68 11.85
N PRO A 144 -9.32 -17.85 11.21
CA PRO A 144 -10.62 -18.48 11.11
C PRO A 144 -11.15 -18.71 12.53
N SER A 145 -12.37 -18.22 12.82
CA SER A 145 -13.05 -18.57 14.07
C SER A 145 -13.16 -20.10 14.16
N PRO A 146 -12.96 -20.68 15.36
CA PRO A 146 -13.14 -22.11 15.59
C PRO A 146 -14.57 -22.57 15.29
#